data_AF-A0A386ZCG6-F1
#
_entry.id   AF-A0A386ZCG6-F1
#
_cell.length_a   1.000
_cell.length_b   1.000
_cell.length_c   1.000
_cell.angle_alpha   90.00
_cell.angle_beta   90.00
_cell.angle_gamma   90.00
#
_symmetry.space_group_name_H-M   'P 1'
#
loop_
_entity.id
_entity.type
_entity.pdbx_description
1 polymer ?
#
loop_
_entity_poly.entity_id
_entity_poly.type
_entity_poly.pdbx_seq_one_letter_code
_entity_poly.pdbx_strand_id
1 'polypeptide(L)'
;MVAATETAYTWTPGPDRDSAAGVERASGLLTQQYRAQLGATASGLAAVPAGVWARWASAHATITATAVITPDNHPSDTAQTRQRVVALTQKTNGTSEPERRSVLYVTASATPGGWRVSLIAPR
;
A
#
# COMPACT_ATOMS: atom_id res chain seq x y z
N MET A 1 6.80 6.70 3.99
CA MET A 1 6.81 5.30 3.52
C MET A 1 5.80 4.49 4.31
N VAL A 2 6.01 4.23 5.60
CA VAL A 2 5.07 3.50 6.48
C VAL A 2 3.63 3.98 6.33
N ALA A 3 3.33 5.25 6.64
CA ALA A 3 1.96 5.78 6.53
C ALA A 3 1.35 5.65 5.12
N ALA A 4 2.16 5.80 4.06
CA ALA A 4 1.68 5.67 2.69
C ALA A 4 1.30 4.21 2.39
N THR A 5 2.14 3.26 2.81
CA THR A 5 1.88 1.83 2.68
C THR A 5 0.68 1.40 3.52
N GLU A 6 0.59 1.80 4.78
CA GLU A 6 -0.55 1.46 5.65
C GLU A 6 -1.86 2.01 5.10
N THR A 7 -1.87 3.26 4.62
CA THR A 7 -3.06 3.87 4.03
C THR A 7 -3.45 3.15 2.72
N ALA A 8 -2.48 2.86 1.86
CA ALA A 8 -2.70 2.21 0.56
C ALA A 8 -3.25 0.78 0.68
N TYR A 9 -2.89 0.06 1.75
CA TYR A 9 -3.24 -1.34 1.97
C TYR A 9 -4.27 -1.57 3.09
N THR A 10 -4.82 -0.50 3.67
CA THR A 10 -5.98 -0.59 4.57
C THR A 10 -7.25 -0.40 3.75
N TRP A 11 -8.23 -1.28 3.88
CA TRP A 11 -9.45 -1.28 3.06
C TRP A 11 -10.70 -1.60 3.86
N THR A 12 -11.84 -1.18 3.33
CA THR A 12 -13.17 -1.54 3.81
C THR A 12 -13.96 -2.14 2.64
N PRO A 13 -13.76 -3.43 2.29
CA PRO A 13 -14.51 -4.08 1.21
C PRO A 13 -16.02 -3.94 1.35
N GLY A 14 -16.70 -3.58 0.26
CA GLY A 14 -18.12 -3.20 0.26
C GLY A 14 -18.27 -1.70 0.03
N PRO A 15 -17.97 -0.85 1.03
CA PRO A 15 -17.79 0.59 0.82
C PRO A 15 -16.70 0.93 -0.20
N ASP A 16 -15.54 0.28 -0.09
CA ASP A 16 -14.49 0.35 -1.10
C ASP A 16 -14.85 -0.58 -2.26
N ARG A 17 -14.89 -0.03 -3.49
CA ARG A 17 -15.16 -0.80 -4.72
C ARG A 17 -14.12 -1.90 -4.93
N ASP A 18 -12.85 -1.56 -4.78
CA ASP A 18 -11.70 -2.44 -4.90
C ASP A 18 -10.51 -1.84 -4.11
N SER A 19 -9.35 -2.50 -4.19
CA SER A 19 -8.13 -2.09 -3.48
C SER A 19 -7.57 -0.73 -3.89
N ALA A 20 -7.95 -0.18 -5.06
CA ALA A 20 -7.52 1.15 -5.48
C ALA A 20 -7.99 2.24 -4.52
N ALA A 21 -9.10 2.03 -3.79
CA ALA A 21 -9.60 2.98 -2.81
C ALA A 21 -8.57 3.33 -1.72
N GLY A 22 -7.71 2.37 -1.34
CA GLY A 22 -6.61 2.63 -0.42
C GLY A 22 -5.57 3.59 -1.01
N VAL A 23 -5.21 3.40 -2.28
CA VAL A 23 -4.28 4.26 -3.02
C VAL A 23 -4.82 5.68 -3.13
N GLU A 24 -6.13 5.82 -3.41
CA GLU A 24 -6.78 7.14 -3.47
C GLU A 24 -6.74 7.86 -2.12
N ARG A 25 -7.03 7.15 -1.02
CA ARG A 25 -6.86 7.68 0.34
C ARG A 25 -5.41 8.07 0.63
N ALA A 26 -4.44 7.32 0.10
CA ALA A 26 -3.01 7.62 0.26
C ALA A 26 -2.51 8.76 -0.64
N SER A 27 -3.35 9.34 -1.50
CA SER A 27 -2.92 10.26 -2.57
C SER A 27 -2.05 11.44 -2.10
N GLY A 28 -2.34 12.01 -0.93
CA GLY A 28 -1.53 13.09 -0.32
C GLY A 28 -0.13 12.67 0.12
N LEU A 29 0.13 11.38 0.23
CA LEU A 29 1.41 10.77 0.61
C LEU A 29 2.22 10.27 -0.60
N LEU A 30 1.63 10.31 -1.79
CA LEU A 30 2.24 9.87 -3.05
C LEU A 30 2.69 11.07 -3.89
N THR A 31 3.72 10.89 -4.72
CA THR A 31 4.04 11.91 -5.73
C THR A 31 2.94 12.01 -6.78
N GLN A 32 2.75 13.18 -7.38
CA GLN A 32 1.79 13.35 -8.47
C GLN A 32 2.11 12.43 -9.66
N GLN A 33 3.39 12.30 -10.01
CA GLN A 33 3.85 11.41 -11.07
C GLN A 33 3.47 9.95 -10.80
N TYR A 34 3.67 9.46 -9.58
CA TYR A 34 3.35 8.07 -9.25
C TYR A 34 1.85 7.81 -9.27
N ARG A 35 1.03 8.76 -8.78
CA ARG A 35 -0.43 8.67 -8.90
C ARG A 35 -0.88 8.60 -10.37
N ALA A 36 -0.30 9.43 -11.24
CA ALA A 36 -0.59 9.42 -12.66
C ALA A 36 -0.18 8.10 -13.34
N GLN A 37 0.95 7.50 -12.91
CA GLN A 37 1.42 6.20 -13.40
C GLN A 37 0.49 5.05 -12.99
N LEU A 38 -0.02 5.07 -11.76
CA LEU A 38 -0.97 4.06 -11.29
C LEU A 38 -2.30 4.16 -12.05
N GLY A 39 -2.88 5.36 -12.14
CA GLY A 39 -4.14 5.60 -12.84
C GLY A 39 -5.19 4.52 -12.57
N ALA A 40 -5.78 3.98 -13.65
CA ALA A 40 -6.80 2.94 -13.56
C ALA A 40 -6.29 1.55 -13.09
N THR A 41 -4.96 1.34 -12.98
CA THR A 41 -4.36 0.05 -12.60
C THR A 41 -3.95 -0.03 -11.13
N ALA A 42 -4.28 0.99 -10.32
CA ALA A 42 -3.93 1.07 -8.91
C ALA A 42 -4.33 -0.16 -8.08
N SER A 43 -5.45 -0.81 -8.41
CA SER A 43 -5.91 -2.04 -7.73
C SER A 43 -4.94 -3.21 -7.87
N GLY A 44 -4.11 -3.22 -8.93
CA GLY A 44 -3.09 -4.23 -9.20
C GLY A 44 -1.96 -4.28 -8.16
N LEU A 45 -1.75 -3.23 -7.36
CA LEU A 45 -0.73 -3.20 -6.31
C LEU A 45 -0.97 -4.21 -5.18
N ALA A 46 -2.24 -4.56 -4.95
CA ALA A 46 -2.64 -5.42 -3.83
C ALA A 46 -2.57 -6.92 -4.15
N ALA A 47 -2.53 -7.28 -5.43
CA ALA A 47 -2.65 -8.64 -5.94
C ALA A 47 -3.77 -9.46 -5.21
N VAL A 48 -4.92 -8.82 -4.95
CA VAL A 48 -6.09 -9.48 -4.35
C VAL A 48 -7.01 -9.98 -5.46
N PRO A 49 -7.27 -11.29 -5.57
CA PRO A 49 -8.23 -11.80 -6.54
C PRO A 49 -9.65 -11.25 -6.29
N ALA A 50 -10.39 -10.96 -7.36
CA ALA A 50 -11.74 -10.39 -7.27
C ALA A 50 -12.71 -11.24 -6.41
N GLY A 51 -12.62 -12.56 -6.49
CA GLY A 51 -13.43 -13.46 -5.66
C GLY A 51 -13.12 -13.37 -4.16
N VAL A 52 -11.85 -13.10 -3.80
CA VAL A 52 -11.45 -12.86 -2.40
C VAL A 52 -12.02 -11.54 -1.92
N TRP A 53 -11.92 -10.48 -2.73
CA TRP A 53 -12.51 -9.18 -2.41
C TRP A 53 -14.03 -9.26 -2.21
N ALA A 54 -14.72 -9.93 -3.12
CA ALA A 54 -16.17 -10.13 -3.04
C ALA A 54 -16.58 -10.89 -1.76
N ARG A 55 -15.80 -11.91 -1.37
CA ARG A 55 -16.01 -12.63 -0.10
C ARG A 55 -15.85 -11.69 1.10
N TRP A 56 -14.79 -10.88 1.15
CA TRP A 56 -14.59 -9.92 2.23
C TRP A 56 -15.73 -8.89 2.31
N ALA A 57 -16.18 -8.39 1.16
CA ALA A 57 -17.30 -7.45 1.09
C ALA A 57 -18.59 -8.07 1.63
N SER A 58 -18.92 -9.31 1.23
CA SER A 58 -20.09 -10.03 1.74
C SER A 58 -20.02 -10.35 3.24
N ALA A 59 -18.80 -10.51 3.77
CA ALA A 59 -18.57 -10.74 5.19
C ALA A 59 -18.50 -9.45 6.01
N HIS A 60 -18.66 -8.28 5.38
CA HIS A 60 -18.46 -6.96 6.01
C HIS A 60 -17.09 -6.84 6.71
N ALA A 61 -16.07 -7.49 6.13
CA ALA A 61 -14.73 -7.48 6.70
C ALA A 61 -14.09 -6.09 6.59
N THR A 62 -13.16 -5.81 7.49
CA THR A 62 -12.25 -4.65 7.36
C THR A 62 -10.82 -5.14 7.30
N ILE A 63 -10.02 -4.57 6.40
CA ILE A 63 -8.63 -4.95 6.21
C ILE A 63 -7.76 -3.86 6.83
N THR A 64 -7.03 -4.19 7.89
CA THR A 64 -6.07 -3.27 8.52
C THR A 64 -4.67 -3.64 8.09
N ALA A 65 -3.93 -2.66 7.55
CA ALA A 65 -2.52 -2.83 7.23
C ALA A 65 -1.61 -2.22 8.31
N THR A 66 -0.53 -2.92 8.62
CA THR A 66 0.58 -2.43 9.43
C THR A 66 1.88 -2.59 8.64
N ALA A 67 2.66 -1.52 8.56
CA ALA A 67 3.89 -1.50 7.77
C ALA A 67 5.10 -1.19 8.65
N VAL A 68 6.18 -1.95 8.48
CA VAL A 68 7.44 -1.77 9.22
C VAL A 68 8.58 -1.72 8.21
N ILE A 69 9.42 -0.68 8.30
CA ILE A 69 10.68 -0.63 7.54
C ILE A 69 11.62 -1.68 8.13
N THR A 70 12.12 -2.58 7.28
CA THR A 70 13.02 -3.66 7.69
C THR A 70 14.48 -3.17 7.69
N PRO A 71 15.40 -3.89 8.37
CA PRO A 71 16.83 -3.61 8.30
C PRO A 71 17.51 -4.20 7.05
N ASP A 72 16.74 -4.65 6.05
CA ASP A 72 17.30 -5.18 4.80
C ASP A 72 18.21 -4.14 4.14
N ASN A 73 19.25 -4.62 3.47
CA ASN A 73 20.14 -3.76 2.70
C ASN A 73 19.37 -2.95 1.65
N HIS A 74 19.72 -1.69 1.50
CA HIS A 74 19.10 -0.77 0.55
C HIS A 74 20.17 0.16 -0.04
N PRO A 75 19.94 0.73 -1.24
CA PRO A 75 20.81 1.78 -1.76
C PRO A 75 21.01 2.91 -0.76
N SER A 76 22.19 3.54 -0.78
CA SER A 76 22.47 4.71 0.07
C SER A 76 21.47 5.82 -0.20
N ASP A 77 21.02 6.48 0.87
CA ASP A 77 20.12 7.62 0.76
C ASP A 77 20.81 8.79 0.07
N THR A 78 20.03 9.55 -0.71
CA THR A 78 20.45 10.82 -1.29
C THR A 78 19.56 11.96 -0.78
N ALA A 79 19.90 13.20 -1.14
CA ALA A 79 19.03 14.35 -0.85
C ALA A 79 17.68 14.26 -1.58
N GLN A 80 17.59 13.49 -2.67
CA GLN A 80 16.42 13.39 -3.54
C GLN A 80 15.65 12.08 -3.37
N THR A 81 16.30 11.00 -2.94
CA THR A 81 15.72 9.65 -2.96
C THR A 81 16.08 8.86 -1.71
N ARG A 82 15.09 8.14 -1.18
CA ARG A 82 15.27 7.11 -0.16
C ARG A 82 14.56 5.84 -0.60
N GLN A 83 15.18 4.70 -0.37
CA GLN A 83 14.61 3.39 -0.72
C GLN A 83 14.63 2.49 0.51
N ARG A 84 13.51 1.83 0.80
CA ARG A 84 13.41 0.89 1.92
C ARG A 84 12.66 -0.35 1.51
N VAL A 85 13.05 -1.46 2.11
CA VAL A 85 12.21 -2.66 2.16
C VAL A 85 11.22 -2.49 3.31
N VAL A 86 9.96 -2.76 3.04
CA VAL A 86 8.85 -2.60 3.99
C VAL A 86 8.14 -3.94 4.13
N ALA A 87 8.11 -4.47 5.34
CA ALA A 87 7.26 -5.60 5.70
C ALA A 87 5.84 -5.08 5.92
N LEU A 88 4.89 -5.65 5.19
CA LEU A 88 3.46 -5.36 5.29
C LEU A 88 2.75 -6.57 5.90
N THR A 89 1.99 -6.33 6.96
CA THR A 89 1.02 -7.30 7.48
C THR A 89 -0.37 -6.75 7.30
N GLN A 90 -1.28 -7.55 6.76
CA GLN A 90 -2.70 -7.22 6.64
C GLN A 90 -3.53 -8.20 7.45
N LYS A 91 -4.35 -7.66 8.35
CA LYS A 91 -5.32 -8.40 9.14
C LYS A 91 -6.71 -8.21 8.55
N THR A 92 -7.38 -9.31 8.23
CA THR A 92 -8.79 -9.33 7.84
C THR A 92 -9.64 -9.45 9.10
N ASN A 93 -10.20 -8.35 9.59
CA ASN A 93 -11.08 -8.36 10.75
C ASN A 93 -12.49 -8.81 10.35
N GLY A 94 -13.17 -9.50 11.27
CA GLY A 94 -14.52 -10.05 11.03
C GLY A 94 -14.52 -11.42 10.32
N THR A 95 -13.36 -12.01 10.07
CA THR A 95 -13.21 -13.36 9.51
C THR A 95 -12.18 -14.18 10.29
N SER A 96 -12.12 -15.49 10.04
CA SER A 96 -11.08 -16.39 10.57
C SER A 96 -9.88 -16.54 9.62
N GLU A 97 -9.75 -15.67 8.62
CA GLU A 97 -8.65 -15.75 7.67
C GLU A 97 -7.31 -15.41 8.35
N PRO A 98 -6.22 -16.11 7.99
CA PRO A 98 -4.90 -15.78 8.51
C PRO A 98 -4.44 -14.41 8.03
N GLU A 99 -3.53 -13.79 8.80
CA GLU A 99 -2.87 -12.57 8.37
C GLU A 99 -2.14 -12.77 7.04
N ARG A 100 -2.29 -11.81 6.14
CA ARG A 100 -1.55 -11.79 4.88
C ARG A 100 -0.27 -10.99 5.08
N ARG A 101 0.88 -11.59 4.77
CA ARG A 101 2.19 -10.93 4.86
C ARG A 101 2.78 -10.74 3.48
N SER A 102 3.38 -9.58 3.26
CA SER A 102 4.05 -9.25 2.00
C SER A 102 5.24 -8.36 2.27
N VAL A 103 6.20 -8.35 1.35
CA VAL A 103 7.37 -7.47 1.42
C VAL A 103 7.34 -6.56 0.20
N LEU A 104 7.58 -5.28 0.41
CA LEU A 104 7.49 -4.24 -0.61
C LEU A 104 8.81 -3.48 -0.70
N TYR A 105 9.24 -3.18 -1.92
CA TYR A 105 10.19 -2.10 -2.16
C TYR A 105 9.44 -0.78 -2.24
N VAL A 106 9.81 0.18 -1.40
CA VAL A 106 9.18 1.50 -1.34
C VAL A 106 10.24 2.58 -1.56
N THR A 107 10.01 3.40 -2.57
CA THR A 107 10.84 4.58 -2.86
C THR A 107 10.11 5.84 -2.44
N ALA A 108 10.80 6.74 -1.75
CA ALA A 108 10.34 8.09 -1.51
C ALA A 108 11.25 9.08 -2.22
N SER A 109 10.66 10.13 -2.78
CA SER A 109 11.34 11.23 -3.43
C SER A 109 11.07 12.54 -2.71
N ALA A 110 12.07 13.40 -2.64
CA ALA A 110 11.92 14.76 -2.13
C ALA A 110 11.05 15.57 -3.11
N THR A 111 10.09 16.32 -2.56
CA THR A 111 9.26 17.26 -3.31
C THR A 111 9.27 18.61 -2.59
N PRO A 112 8.83 19.71 -3.22
CA PRO A 112 8.68 21.00 -2.52
C PRO A 112 7.78 20.91 -1.27
N GLY A 113 6.82 19.99 -1.23
CA GLY A 113 5.95 19.73 -0.08
C GLY A 113 6.49 18.68 0.90
N GLY A 114 7.79 18.37 0.83
CA GLY A 114 8.46 17.34 1.61
C GLY A 114 8.49 15.97 0.93
N TRP A 115 8.90 14.93 1.66
CA TRP A 115 9.05 13.59 1.12
C TRP A 115 7.70 12.96 0.77
N ARG A 116 7.60 12.32 -0.40
CA ARG A 116 6.43 11.58 -0.87
C ARG A 116 6.84 10.26 -1.48
N VAL A 117 6.00 9.23 -1.39
CA VAL A 117 6.27 7.93 -2.00
C VAL A 117 6.11 8.03 -3.52
N SER A 118 7.16 7.62 -4.24
CA SER A 118 7.24 7.65 -5.70
C SER A 118 7.18 6.26 -6.33
N LEU A 119 7.27 5.20 -5.53
CA LEU A 119 7.08 3.82 -5.96
C LEU A 119 6.70 2.93 -4.77
N ILE A 120 5.75 2.03 -4.98
CA ILE A 120 5.52 0.82 -4.20
C ILE A 120 5.54 -0.34 -5.19
N ALA A 121 6.39 -1.33 -4.95
CA ALA A 121 6.49 -2.54 -5.75
C ALA A 121 6.59 -3.77 -4.85
N PRO A 122 6.01 -4.93 -5.24
CA PRO A 122 6.31 -6.20 -4.60
C PRO A 122 7.82 -6.50 -4.63
N ARG A 123 8.34 -7.11 -3.55
CA ARG A 123 9.70 -7.64 -3.51
C ARG A 123 9.80 -9.02 -4.16
#